data_AF-A0A1W9SNN1-F1
#
_entry.id   AF-A0A1W9SNN1-F1
#
_cell.length_a   1.000
_cell.length_b   1.000
_cell.length_c   1.000
_cell.angle_alpha   90.00
_cell.angle_beta   90.00
_cell.angle_gamma   90.00
#
_symmetry.space_group_name_H-M   'P 1'
#
loop_
_entity.id
_entity.type
_entity.pdbx_description
1 polymer ?
#
loop_
_entity_poly.entity_id
_entity_poly.type
_entity_poly.pdbx_seq_one_letter_code
_entity_poly.pdbx_strand_id
1 'polypeptide(L)'
;NSNYNVNIWTEKITKQISCFLDFNCGKNSAVLLNNNTWFKQINILSFLRDVGKYFSVNTMINRAAVKQRITRPDQGISFTEFSYNLLQAYDFFILNQQYQVDLQIGGADQWGNISSGMHLIHRKTKRVVYGLTVPLLIQSNGIKFGKTESGTVWLDSNKTSPYKFYQFWMNIEDANVYYFLKLFTFIKVSEINKLEKNKNIKNQIINDKSLLAKHITQLVHGKEKLLAAERITKFLFLKNTTHIEESDLQQLKQDGIPFIEVSNVKDLQEALVLTSLAQSRTQAKNMIISNSISINTEKIRKNHIFHEKDKLFGKFTLLSRGKKQHSLLCW
;
A
#
# COMPACT_ATOMS: atom_id res chain seq x y z
N ASN A 1 16.61 13.26 20.08
CA ASN A 1 16.83 12.31 18.96
C ASN A 1 15.68 12.20 17.95
N SER A 2 14.87 13.25 17.74
CA SER A 2 13.77 13.26 16.74
C SER A 2 14.25 13.47 15.29
N ASN A 3 15.26 14.34 15.08
CA ASN A 3 15.81 14.63 13.75
C ASN A 3 16.46 13.40 13.09
N TYR A 4 17.05 12.49 13.87
CA TYR A 4 17.63 11.25 13.39
C TYR A 4 16.58 10.36 12.68
N ASN A 5 15.37 10.28 13.25
CA ASN A 5 14.28 9.49 12.67
C ASN A 5 13.76 10.09 11.35
N VAL A 6 13.69 11.42 11.24
CA VAL A 6 13.24 12.09 10.01
C VAL A 6 14.19 11.82 8.84
N ASN A 7 15.51 11.82 9.08
CA ASN A 7 16.49 11.50 8.05
C ASN A 7 16.35 10.06 7.56
N ILE A 8 16.22 9.10 8.48
CA ILE A 8 16.00 7.68 8.13
C ILE A 8 14.72 7.51 7.30
N TRP A 9 13.63 8.17 7.68
CA TRP A 9 12.38 8.09 6.93
C TRP A 9 12.50 8.74 5.55
N THR A 10 13.20 9.87 5.46
CA THR A 10 13.46 10.55 4.19
C THR A 10 14.22 9.64 3.25
N GLU A 11 15.27 8.94 3.70
CA GLU A 11 16.03 7.99 2.88
C GLU A 11 15.16 6.82 2.41
N LYS A 12 14.34 6.26 3.30
CA LYS A 12 13.43 5.14 2.95
C LYS A 12 12.39 5.55 1.92
N ILE A 13 11.73 6.70 2.11
CA ILE A 13 10.72 7.23 1.18
C ILE A 13 11.37 7.59 -0.16
N THR A 14 12.56 8.19 -0.13
CA THR A 14 13.35 8.51 -1.33
C THR A 14 13.61 7.27 -2.18
N LYS A 15 14.08 6.18 -1.57
CA LYS A 15 14.30 4.90 -2.27
C LYS A 15 13.01 4.37 -2.90
N GLN A 16 11.88 4.47 -2.21
CA GLN A 16 10.59 4.02 -2.73
C GLN A 16 10.10 4.88 -3.91
N ILE A 17 10.14 6.21 -3.79
CA ILE A 17 9.74 7.13 -4.86
C ILE A 17 10.63 6.93 -6.10
N SER A 18 11.91 6.63 -5.87
CA SER A 18 12.88 6.46 -6.95
C SER A 18 12.55 5.29 -7.89
N CYS A 19 11.72 4.35 -7.46
CA CYS A 19 11.26 3.25 -8.31
C CYS A 19 10.23 3.68 -9.37
N PHE A 20 9.60 4.85 -9.23
CA PHE A 20 8.49 5.28 -10.10
C PHE A 20 8.89 6.34 -11.12
N LEU A 21 10.10 6.89 -11.03
CA LEU A 21 10.57 7.99 -11.87
C LEU A 21 11.93 7.63 -12.47
N ASP A 22 12.18 8.11 -13.68
CA ASP A 22 13.48 7.96 -14.34
C ASP A 22 14.38 9.16 -14.02
N PHE A 23 15.52 8.90 -13.38
CA PHE A 23 16.50 9.91 -12.98
C PHE A 23 17.64 10.08 -14.00
N ASN A 24 17.62 9.32 -15.10
CA ASN A 24 18.69 9.33 -16.10
C ASN A 24 18.15 9.22 -17.53
N CYS A 25 17.15 10.04 -17.87
CA CYS A 25 16.54 10.11 -19.21
C CYS A 25 16.89 11.40 -19.98
N GLY A 26 17.89 12.14 -19.52
CA GLY A 26 18.34 13.40 -20.15
C GLY A 26 17.61 14.62 -19.61
N LYS A 27 17.05 15.46 -20.49
CA LYS A 27 16.53 16.79 -20.14
C LYS A 27 15.37 16.78 -19.13
N ASN A 28 14.57 15.72 -19.12
CA ASN A 28 13.42 15.55 -18.22
C ASN A 28 13.68 14.53 -17.11
N SER A 29 14.96 14.29 -16.77
CA SER A 29 15.33 13.44 -15.63
C SER A 29 14.70 13.96 -14.36
N ALA A 30 14.15 13.05 -13.57
CA ALA A 30 13.57 13.38 -12.28
C ALA A 30 14.63 13.96 -11.33
N VAL A 31 14.21 14.90 -10.49
CA VAL A 31 15.04 15.49 -9.45
C VAL A 31 14.34 15.31 -8.11
N LEU A 32 15.06 14.74 -7.14
CA LEU A 32 14.55 14.59 -5.79
C LEU A 32 15.17 15.66 -4.89
N LEU A 33 14.30 16.49 -4.31
CA LEU A 33 14.69 17.64 -3.50
C LEU A 33 14.14 17.50 -2.09
N ASN A 34 14.89 18.02 -1.11
CA ASN A 34 14.48 18.09 0.28
C ASN A 34 14.38 19.56 0.70
N ASN A 35 13.20 19.98 1.15
CA ASN A 35 12.93 21.36 1.54
C ASN A 35 13.71 21.82 2.78
N ASN A 36 14.26 20.89 3.55
CA ASN A 36 15.21 21.19 4.61
C ASN A 36 16.44 21.96 4.08
N THR A 37 16.78 21.84 2.80
CA THR A 37 17.92 22.57 2.21
C THR A 37 17.75 24.09 2.26
N TRP A 38 16.54 24.62 2.03
CA TRP A 38 16.26 26.05 2.14
C TRP A 38 15.75 26.45 3.53
N PHE A 39 14.96 25.61 4.20
CA PHE A 39 14.45 25.95 5.54
C PHE A 39 15.51 25.92 6.64
N LYS A 40 16.58 25.14 6.50
CA LYS A 40 17.68 25.16 7.47
C LYS A 40 18.46 26.47 7.44
N GLN A 41 18.44 27.18 6.32
CA GLN A 41 19.20 28.41 6.09
C GLN A 41 18.38 29.68 6.33
N ILE A 42 17.05 29.57 6.32
CA ILE A 42 16.18 30.75 6.42
C ILE A 42 16.10 31.27 7.86
N ASN A 43 16.29 32.58 8.01
CA ASN A 43 16.04 33.25 9.29
C ASN A 43 14.52 33.45 9.49
N ILE A 44 14.03 33.19 10.70
CA ILE A 44 12.58 33.28 11.01
C ILE A 44 12.01 34.68 10.75
N LEU A 45 12.75 35.75 11.04
CA LEU A 45 12.30 37.13 10.79
C LEU A 45 12.17 37.38 9.29
N SER A 46 13.12 36.85 8.51
CA SER A 46 13.06 36.92 7.04
C SER A 46 11.88 36.12 6.50
N PHE A 47 11.61 34.93 7.04
CA PHE A 47 10.44 34.14 6.64
C PHE A 47 9.12 34.87 6.92
N LEU A 48 8.94 35.41 8.14
CA LEU A 48 7.74 36.16 8.49
C LEU A 48 7.56 37.42 7.63
N ARG A 49 8.64 38.16 7.37
CA ARG A 49 8.60 39.38 6.54
C ARG A 49 8.40 39.09 5.06
N ASP A 50 9.11 38.11 4.52
CA ASP A 50 9.23 37.91 3.07
C ASP A 50 8.21 36.90 2.53
N VAL A 51 7.64 36.07 3.42
CA VAL A 51 6.57 35.11 3.12
C VAL A 51 5.30 35.48 3.88
N GLY A 52 5.38 35.58 5.21
CA GLY A 52 4.23 35.76 6.09
C GLY A 52 3.33 36.96 5.74
N LYS A 53 3.89 38.09 5.29
CA LYS A 53 3.10 39.28 4.89
C LYS A 53 2.08 39.04 3.78
N TYR A 54 2.24 37.96 3.00
CA TYR A 54 1.32 37.61 1.91
C TYR A 54 0.15 36.73 2.37
N PHE A 55 0.11 36.36 3.65
CA PHE A 55 -0.90 35.45 4.22
C PHE A 55 -1.75 36.20 5.25
N SER A 56 -3.03 36.39 4.94
CA SER A 56 -4.00 36.92 5.89
C SER A 56 -4.45 35.85 6.87
N VAL A 57 -4.33 36.12 8.17
CA VAL A 57 -4.82 35.24 9.23
C VAL A 57 -6.32 34.99 9.06
N ASN A 58 -7.11 36.02 8.76
CA ASN A 58 -8.56 35.90 8.52
C ASN A 58 -8.86 34.93 7.37
N THR A 59 -8.07 34.96 6.29
CA THR A 59 -8.26 34.01 5.18
C THR A 59 -7.87 32.60 5.59
N MET A 60 -6.77 32.44 6.33
CA MET A 60 -6.26 31.13 6.75
C MET A 60 -7.23 30.39 7.68
N ILE A 61 -7.80 31.08 8.69
CA ILE A 61 -8.75 30.47 9.64
C ILE A 61 -10.08 30.06 8.99
N ASN A 62 -10.47 30.75 7.90
CA ASN A 62 -11.72 30.48 7.19
C ASN A 62 -11.62 29.32 6.20
N ARG A 63 -10.43 28.76 5.96
CA ARG A 63 -10.28 27.58 5.10
C ARG A 63 -10.92 26.37 5.75
N ALA A 64 -11.68 25.60 4.98
CA ALA A 64 -12.45 24.47 5.48
C ALA A 64 -11.63 23.49 6.37
N ALA A 65 -10.38 23.18 5.96
CA ALA A 65 -9.50 22.28 6.70
C ALA A 65 -9.08 22.81 8.09
N VAL A 66 -8.95 24.13 8.25
CA VAL A 66 -8.55 24.78 9.50
C VAL A 66 -9.78 25.11 10.34
N LYS A 67 -10.85 25.61 9.71
CA LYS A 67 -12.10 26.00 10.35
C LYS A 67 -12.69 24.88 11.19
N GLN A 68 -12.72 23.65 10.68
CA GLN A 68 -13.24 22.49 11.40
C GLN A 68 -12.45 22.16 12.68
N ARG A 69 -11.14 22.41 12.69
CA ARG A 69 -10.29 22.19 13.87
C ARG A 69 -10.48 23.30 14.90
N ILE A 70 -10.51 24.56 14.46
CA ILE A 70 -10.70 25.72 15.36
C ILE A 70 -12.05 25.65 16.09
N THR A 71 -13.10 25.15 15.45
CA THR A 71 -14.43 25.05 16.06
C THR A 71 -14.56 23.95 17.13
N ARG A 72 -13.58 23.04 17.25
CA ARG A 72 -13.60 21.97 18.26
C ARG A 72 -12.86 22.44 19.53
N PRO A 73 -13.54 22.65 20.67
CA PRO A 73 -12.93 23.21 21.88
C PRO A 73 -11.75 22.37 22.40
N ASP A 74 -11.81 21.06 22.20
CA ASP A 74 -10.87 20.09 22.79
C ASP A 74 -9.71 19.75 21.84
N GLN A 75 -9.74 20.26 20.60
CA GLN A 75 -8.78 19.97 19.53
C GLN A 75 -8.39 21.25 18.79
N GLY A 76 -7.79 22.21 19.52
CA GLY A 76 -7.20 23.39 18.90
C GLY A 76 -6.12 23.06 17.87
N ILE A 77 -5.77 24.02 17.01
CA ILE A 77 -4.66 23.91 16.07
C ILE A 77 -3.44 24.67 16.61
N SER A 78 -2.29 24.01 16.68
CA SER A 78 -1.05 24.67 17.13
C SER A 78 -0.57 25.68 16.09
N PHE A 79 0.21 26.69 16.53
CA PHE A 79 0.85 27.63 15.60
C PHE A 79 1.75 26.92 14.58
N THR A 80 2.44 25.85 15.00
CA THR A 80 3.26 25.01 14.12
C THR A 80 2.42 24.41 12.99
N GLU A 81 1.29 23.77 13.30
CA GLU A 81 0.39 23.20 12.29
C GLU A 81 -0.25 24.29 11.42
N PHE A 82 -0.61 25.43 12.01
CA PHE A 82 -1.17 26.56 11.29
C PHE A 82 -0.17 27.16 10.28
N SER A 83 1.13 27.16 10.63
CA SER A 83 2.21 27.68 9.80
C SER A 83 2.60 26.77 8.63
N TYR A 84 2.20 25.49 8.65
CA TYR A 84 2.55 24.51 7.62
C TYR A 84 2.21 24.97 6.20
N ASN A 85 1.07 25.65 6.05
CA ASN A 85 0.63 26.17 4.76
C ASN A 85 1.62 27.17 4.14
N LEU A 86 2.28 27.98 4.97
CA LEU A 86 3.28 28.95 4.51
C LEU A 86 4.55 28.23 4.05
N LEU A 87 4.94 27.16 4.74
CA LEU A 87 6.10 26.35 4.38
C LEU A 87 5.90 25.73 2.99
N GLN A 88 4.79 25.01 2.77
CA GLN A 88 4.53 24.40 1.47
C GLN A 88 4.34 25.42 0.34
N ALA A 89 3.79 26.60 0.64
CA ALA A 89 3.71 27.68 -0.34
C ALA A 89 5.09 28.20 -0.74
N TYR A 90 6.01 28.32 0.23
CA TYR A 90 7.38 28.72 -0.01
C TYR A 90 8.16 27.65 -0.79
N ASP A 91 7.89 26.37 -0.56
CA ASP A 91 8.46 25.28 -1.37
C ASP A 91 8.15 25.48 -2.86
N PHE A 92 6.89 25.74 -3.22
CA PHE A 92 6.53 25.99 -4.62
C PHE A 92 7.23 27.24 -5.16
N PHE A 93 7.35 28.30 -4.36
CA PHE A 93 8.09 29.50 -4.75
C PHE A 93 9.56 29.21 -5.06
N ILE A 94 10.26 28.49 -4.17
CA ILE A 94 11.67 28.11 -4.39
C ILE A 94 11.82 27.24 -5.63
N LEU A 95 10.94 26.23 -5.80
CA LEU A 95 10.95 25.35 -6.96
C LEU A 95 10.70 26.10 -8.26
N ASN A 96 9.80 27.09 -8.26
CA ASN A 96 9.56 27.94 -9.43
C ASN A 96 10.78 28.82 -9.77
N GLN A 97 11.45 29.39 -8.76
CA GLN A 97 12.60 30.28 -8.99
C GLN A 97 13.86 29.53 -9.41
N GLN A 98 14.15 28.40 -8.77
CA GLN A 98 15.41 27.67 -8.97
C GLN A 98 15.31 26.60 -10.07
N TYR A 99 14.14 25.97 -10.20
CA TYR A 99 13.96 24.80 -11.08
C TYR A 99 12.89 25.03 -12.14
N GLN A 100 12.35 26.26 -12.27
CA GLN A 100 11.34 26.62 -13.26
C GLN A 100 10.08 25.74 -13.20
N VAL A 101 9.72 25.26 -12.01
CA VAL A 101 8.51 24.46 -11.82
C VAL A 101 7.28 25.36 -11.94
N ASP A 102 6.45 25.09 -12.95
CA ASP A 102 5.21 25.84 -13.20
C ASP A 102 3.92 25.07 -12.83
N LEU A 103 4.00 23.79 -12.45
CA LEU A 103 2.86 22.96 -12.04
C LEU A 103 3.16 22.20 -10.75
N GLN A 104 2.24 22.26 -9.78
CA GLN A 104 2.26 21.40 -8.59
C GLN A 104 1.06 20.45 -8.61
N ILE A 105 1.33 19.16 -8.38
CA ILE A 105 0.32 18.10 -8.31
C ILE A 105 0.23 17.52 -6.89
N GLY A 106 -0.96 17.08 -6.47
CA GLY A 106 -1.16 16.44 -5.18
C GLY A 106 -2.55 15.79 -5.02
N GLY A 107 -2.81 15.16 -3.87
CA GLY A 107 -4.15 14.66 -3.54
C GLY A 107 -5.16 15.80 -3.40
N ALA A 108 -6.47 15.50 -3.50
CA ALA A 108 -7.53 16.51 -3.39
C ALA A 108 -7.49 17.29 -2.06
N ASP A 109 -6.98 16.68 -0.99
CA ASP A 109 -6.76 17.30 0.31
C ASP A 109 -5.63 18.37 0.31
N GLN A 110 -4.78 18.40 -0.72
CA GLN A 110 -3.68 19.36 -0.85
C GLN A 110 -4.05 20.65 -1.57
N TRP A 111 -5.27 20.79 -2.08
CA TRP A 111 -5.69 21.96 -2.88
C TRP A 111 -5.42 23.29 -2.18
N GLY A 112 -5.75 23.40 -0.89
CA GLY A 112 -5.54 24.63 -0.12
C GLY A 112 -4.06 25.03 0.01
N ASN A 113 -3.15 24.05 0.06
CA ASN A 113 -1.72 24.30 0.13
C ASN A 113 -1.12 24.65 -1.23
N ILE A 114 -1.54 23.94 -2.29
CA ILE A 114 -1.13 24.23 -3.67
C ILE A 114 -1.56 25.65 -4.06
N SER A 115 -2.81 26.02 -3.78
CA SER A 115 -3.35 27.35 -4.06
C SER A 115 -2.59 28.46 -3.33
N SER A 116 -2.14 28.22 -2.09
CA SER A 116 -1.27 29.17 -1.38
C SER A 116 0.06 29.40 -2.09
N GLY A 117 0.69 28.33 -2.61
CA GLY A 117 1.92 28.46 -3.38
C GLY A 117 1.73 29.27 -4.65
N MET A 118 0.65 28.99 -5.40
CA MET A 118 0.28 29.77 -6.58
C MET A 118 0.09 31.26 -6.23
N HIS A 119 -0.63 31.55 -5.14
CA HIS A 119 -0.85 32.92 -4.68
C HIS A 119 0.46 33.62 -4.31
N LEU A 120 1.35 32.95 -3.58
CA LEU A 120 2.63 33.49 -3.16
C LEU A 120 3.52 33.84 -4.37
N ILE A 121 3.64 32.92 -5.32
CA ILE A 121 4.42 33.12 -6.56
C ILE A 121 3.88 34.33 -7.33
N HIS A 122 2.57 34.39 -7.53
CA HIS A 122 1.94 35.49 -8.24
C HIS A 122 2.15 36.83 -7.52
N ARG A 123 2.02 36.87 -6.19
CA ARG A 123 2.24 38.10 -5.42
C ARG A 123 3.68 38.59 -5.44
N LYS A 124 4.65 37.68 -5.38
CA LYS A 124 6.09 38.03 -5.35
C LYS A 124 6.68 38.33 -6.72
N THR A 125 6.23 37.64 -7.77
CA THR A 125 6.91 37.62 -9.07
C THR A 125 6.03 37.96 -10.26
N LYS A 126 4.71 38.06 -10.05
CA LYS A 126 3.70 38.23 -11.09
C LYS A 126 3.59 37.06 -12.09
N ARG A 127 4.38 35.99 -11.93
CA ARG A 127 4.26 34.76 -12.73
C ARG A 127 2.93 34.06 -12.49
N VAL A 128 2.46 33.38 -13.52
CA VAL A 128 1.33 32.46 -13.47
C VAL A 128 1.87 31.04 -13.40
N VAL A 129 1.38 30.27 -12.44
CA VAL A 129 1.70 28.85 -12.24
C VAL A 129 0.40 28.10 -11.98
N TYR A 130 0.44 26.78 -12.06
CA TYR A 130 -0.72 25.92 -12.07
C TYR A 130 -0.72 24.92 -10.90
N GLY A 131 -1.92 24.49 -10.52
CA GLY A 131 -2.14 23.44 -9.54
C GLY A 131 -3.12 22.42 -10.10
N LEU A 132 -2.84 21.14 -9.90
CA LEU A 132 -3.73 20.05 -10.26
C LEU A 132 -3.86 19.08 -9.09
N THR A 133 -5.08 18.66 -8.79
CA THR A 133 -5.32 17.65 -7.76
C THR A 133 -5.89 16.37 -8.36
N VAL A 134 -5.47 15.24 -7.79
CA VAL A 134 -6.01 13.92 -8.09
C VAL A 134 -7.06 13.53 -7.05
N PRO A 135 -8.13 12.81 -7.45
CA PRO A 135 -9.22 12.47 -6.53
C PRO A 135 -8.74 11.61 -5.37
N LEU A 136 -9.36 11.80 -4.20
CA LEU A 136 -9.17 10.89 -3.08
C LEU A 136 -9.86 9.57 -3.40
N LEU A 137 -9.14 8.47 -3.19
CA LEU A 137 -9.66 7.13 -3.37
C LEU A 137 -10.38 6.71 -2.10
N ILE A 138 -11.70 6.53 -2.21
CA ILE A 138 -12.59 6.15 -1.12
C ILE A 138 -13.34 4.89 -1.56
N GLN A 139 -13.40 3.89 -0.68
CA GLN A 139 -14.17 2.67 -0.89
C GLN A 139 -15.68 2.94 -0.79
N SER A 140 -16.49 2.01 -1.28
CA SER A 140 -17.96 2.04 -1.19
C SER A 140 -18.48 2.29 0.24
N ASN A 141 -17.77 1.79 1.24
CA ASN A 141 -18.06 1.94 2.68
C ASN A 141 -17.57 3.27 3.30
N GLY A 142 -17.03 4.21 2.51
CA GLY A 142 -16.52 5.50 2.99
C GLY A 142 -15.10 5.47 3.58
N ILE A 143 -14.45 4.30 3.65
CA ILE A 143 -13.08 4.17 4.17
C ILE A 143 -12.07 4.56 3.07
N LYS A 144 -10.97 5.21 3.47
CA LYS A 144 -9.86 5.53 2.54
C LYS A 144 -9.29 4.25 1.92
N PHE A 145 -9.12 4.26 0.60
CA PHE A 145 -8.53 3.15 -0.14
C PHE A 145 -7.13 2.83 0.37
N GLY A 146 -6.83 1.54 0.55
CA GLY A 146 -5.56 1.05 1.11
C GLY A 146 -5.54 0.90 2.63
N LYS A 147 -6.62 1.29 3.34
CA LYS A 147 -6.88 0.84 4.71
C LYS A 147 -7.76 -0.41 4.66
N THR A 148 -7.23 -1.53 5.11
CA THR A 148 -7.96 -2.78 5.31
C THR A 148 -8.33 -2.94 6.79
N GLU A 149 -9.25 -3.85 7.10
CA GLU A 149 -9.52 -4.29 8.49
C GLU A 149 -8.23 -4.76 9.19
N SER A 150 -7.29 -5.34 8.43
CA SER A 150 -5.98 -5.79 8.90
C SER A 150 -4.90 -4.71 8.96
N GLY A 151 -5.23 -3.46 8.62
CA GLY A 151 -4.29 -2.33 8.62
C GLY A 151 -3.98 -1.75 7.23
N THR A 152 -2.91 -0.97 7.16
CA THR A 152 -2.49 -0.26 5.92
C THR A 152 -1.72 -1.18 4.99
N VAL A 153 -2.00 -1.12 3.69
CA VAL A 153 -1.21 -1.78 2.64
C VAL A 153 0.03 -0.92 2.34
N TRP A 154 1.21 -1.39 2.76
CA TRP A 154 2.48 -0.67 2.59
C TRP A 154 3.17 -1.06 1.28
N LEU A 155 3.97 -0.14 0.72
CA LEU A 155 4.86 -0.44 -0.41
C LEU A 155 6.16 -1.15 0.01
N ASP A 156 6.51 -1.10 1.30
CA ASP A 156 7.67 -1.80 1.85
C ASP A 156 7.35 -3.29 2.02
N SER A 157 8.11 -4.16 1.34
CA SER A 157 7.90 -5.61 1.39
C SER A 157 8.06 -6.20 2.79
N ASN A 158 8.77 -5.52 3.70
CA ASN A 158 8.94 -5.96 5.08
C ASN A 158 7.73 -5.61 5.98
N LYS A 159 6.85 -4.73 5.51
CA LYS A 159 5.61 -4.34 6.21
C LYS A 159 4.37 -4.96 5.59
N THR A 160 4.38 -5.13 4.28
CA THR A 160 3.34 -5.87 3.56
C THR A 160 4.02 -6.78 2.56
N SER A 161 3.87 -8.09 2.69
CA SER A 161 4.53 -9.02 1.77
C SER A 161 4.03 -8.79 0.33
N PRO A 162 4.87 -9.03 -0.68
CA PRO A 162 4.44 -8.97 -2.09
C PRO A 162 3.21 -9.85 -2.37
N TYR A 163 3.10 -11.00 -1.72
CA TYR A 163 1.89 -11.83 -1.77
C TYR A 163 0.66 -11.09 -1.24
N LYS A 164 0.71 -10.53 -0.02
CA LYS A 164 -0.44 -9.80 0.54
C LYS A 164 -0.78 -8.56 -0.29
N PHE A 165 0.23 -7.87 -0.81
CA PHE A 165 0.06 -6.74 -1.72
C PHE A 165 -0.66 -7.16 -3.01
N TYR A 166 -0.22 -8.24 -3.65
CA TYR A 166 -0.88 -8.81 -4.84
C TYR A 166 -2.33 -9.23 -4.54
N GLN A 167 -2.56 -9.90 -3.41
CA GLN A 167 -3.89 -10.34 -2.99
C GLN A 167 -4.83 -9.17 -2.66
N PHE A 168 -4.32 -8.06 -2.13
CA PHE A 168 -5.13 -6.85 -1.95
C PHE A 168 -5.76 -6.41 -3.29
N TRP A 169 -4.98 -6.37 -4.37
CA TRP A 169 -5.48 -6.02 -5.70
C TRP A 169 -6.38 -7.10 -6.32
N MET A 170 -6.13 -8.38 -6.04
CA MET A 170 -7.03 -9.46 -6.46
C MET A 170 -8.41 -9.41 -5.78
N ASN A 171 -8.48 -8.81 -4.58
CA ASN A 171 -9.68 -8.79 -3.74
C ASN A 171 -10.45 -7.46 -3.79
N ILE A 172 -10.08 -6.52 -4.67
CA ILE A 172 -10.88 -5.30 -4.88
C ILE A 172 -12.29 -5.65 -5.38
N GLU A 173 -13.25 -4.75 -5.17
CA GLU A 173 -14.59 -4.89 -5.73
C GLU A 173 -14.58 -4.86 -7.27
N ASP A 174 -15.41 -5.69 -7.91
CA ASP A 174 -15.54 -5.79 -9.37
C ASP A 174 -15.82 -4.42 -10.02
N ALA A 175 -16.60 -3.57 -9.35
CA ALA A 175 -16.97 -2.25 -9.83
C ALA A 175 -15.77 -1.29 -9.98
N ASN A 176 -14.68 -1.52 -9.25
CA ASN A 176 -13.54 -0.61 -9.19
C ASN A 176 -12.37 -1.02 -10.10
N VAL A 177 -12.40 -2.22 -10.69
CA VAL A 177 -11.28 -2.80 -11.45
C VAL A 177 -10.85 -1.89 -12.60
N TYR A 178 -11.79 -1.46 -13.45
CA TYR A 178 -11.48 -0.64 -14.63
C TYR A 178 -11.10 0.79 -14.26
N TYR A 179 -11.66 1.33 -13.17
CA TYR A 179 -11.25 2.62 -12.63
C TYR A 179 -9.79 2.57 -12.13
N PHE A 180 -9.41 1.53 -11.39
CA PHE A 180 -8.04 1.36 -10.92
C PHE A 180 -7.06 0.99 -12.03
N LEU A 181 -7.48 0.26 -13.07
CA LEU A 181 -6.66 0.08 -14.27
C LEU A 181 -6.30 1.44 -14.90
N LYS A 182 -7.28 2.36 -15.01
CA LYS A 182 -7.06 3.70 -15.58
C LYS A 182 -6.14 4.58 -14.72
N LEU A 183 -6.16 4.39 -13.40
CA LEU A 183 -5.39 5.21 -12.45
C LEU A 183 -3.96 4.70 -12.19
N PHE A 184 -3.78 3.39 -12.11
CA PHE A 184 -2.55 2.79 -11.57
C PHE A 184 -1.72 2.03 -12.59
N THR A 185 -2.15 2.00 -13.85
CA THR A 185 -1.41 1.32 -14.92
C THR A 185 -1.11 2.27 -16.06
N PHE A 186 -0.10 1.92 -16.85
CA PHE A 186 0.23 2.62 -18.09
C PHE A 186 -0.48 2.02 -19.32
N ILE A 187 -1.52 1.20 -19.10
CA ILE A 187 -2.32 0.59 -20.17
C ILE A 187 -3.15 1.69 -20.85
N LYS A 188 -3.26 1.64 -22.17
CA LYS A 188 -4.04 2.62 -22.94
C LYS A 188 -5.51 2.57 -22.51
N VAL A 189 -6.12 3.74 -22.33
CA VAL A 189 -7.55 3.87 -21.98
C VAL A 189 -8.46 3.12 -22.97
N SER A 190 -8.12 3.13 -24.26
CA SER A 190 -8.85 2.40 -25.30
C SER A 190 -8.82 0.88 -25.10
N GLU A 191 -7.73 0.32 -24.59
CA GLU A 191 -7.60 -1.10 -24.27
C GLU A 191 -8.40 -1.45 -23.01
N ILE A 192 -8.32 -0.61 -21.97
CA ILE A 192 -9.12 -0.79 -20.76
C ILE A 192 -10.61 -0.75 -21.08
N ASN A 193 -11.05 0.17 -21.96
CA ASN A 193 -12.45 0.25 -22.38
C ASN A 193 -12.91 -1.00 -23.16
N LYS A 194 -12.01 -1.69 -23.87
CA LYS A 194 -12.34 -2.99 -24.51
C LYS A 194 -12.51 -4.09 -23.46
N LEU A 195 -11.65 -4.15 -22.45
CA LEU A 195 -11.79 -5.09 -21.33
C LEU A 195 -13.12 -4.86 -20.60
N GLU A 196 -13.45 -3.61 -20.32
CA GLU A 196 -14.69 -3.21 -19.63
C GLU A 196 -15.96 -3.63 -20.39
N LYS A 197 -15.95 -3.52 -21.74
CA LYS A 197 -17.06 -4.01 -22.58
C LYS A 197 -17.23 -5.54 -22.52
N ASN A 198 -16.14 -6.26 -22.31
CA ASN A 198 -16.10 -7.72 -22.29
C ASN A 198 -16.26 -8.32 -20.89
N LYS A 199 -16.51 -7.50 -19.85
CA LYS A 199 -16.52 -7.91 -18.43
C LYS A 199 -17.46 -9.06 -18.08
N ASN A 200 -18.56 -9.21 -18.85
CA ASN A 200 -19.58 -10.24 -18.63
C ASN A 200 -19.18 -11.62 -19.20
N ILE A 201 -18.07 -11.71 -19.94
CA ILE A 201 -17.52 -12.99 -20.37
C ILE A 201 -17.08 -13.78 -19.13
N LYS A 202 -17.35 -15.09 -19.12
CA LYS A 202 -17.02 -15.98 -18.00
C LYS A 202 -15.57 -15.82 -17.57
N ASN A 203 -15.35 -15.58 -16.28
CA ASN A 203 -14.04 -15.37 -15.64
C ASN A 203 -13.28 -14.10 -16.09
N GLN A 204 -13.82 -13.26 -16.98
CA GLN A 204 -13.10 -12.08 -17.48
C GLN A 204 -12.76 -11.11 -16.35
N ILE A 205 -13.70 -10.86 -15.43
CA ILE A 205 -13.44 -9.96 -14.29
C ILE A 205 -12.30 -10.45 -13.39
N ILE A 206 -12.14 -11.78 -13.23
CA ILE A 206 -11.03 -12.36 -12.45
C ILE A 206 -9.70 -12.14 -13.20
N ASN A 207 -9.71 -12.29 -14.53
CA ASN A 207 -8.55 -12.01 -15.37
C ASN A 207 -8.17 -10.53 -15.33
N ASP A 208 -9.14 -9.61 -15.36
CA ASP A 208 -8.91 -8.16 -15.31
C ASP A 208 -8.37 -7.72 -13.95
N LYS A 209 -8.85 -8.31 -12.84
CA LYS A 209 -8.26 -8.13 -11.51
C LYS A 209 -6.83 -8.65 -11.44
N SER A 210 -6.58 -9.82 -12.02
CA SER A 210 -5.23 -10.37 -12.10
C SER A 210 -4.31 -9.48 -12.93
N LEU A 211 -4.80 -8.91 -14.03
CA LEU A 211 -4.05 -7.95 -14.86
C LEU A 211 -3.64 -6.73 -14.03
N LEU A 212 -4.57 -6.15 -13.26
CA LEU A 212 -4.29 -5.03 -12.36
C LEU A 212 -3.26 -5.42 -11.28
N ALA A 213 -3.50 -6.52 -10.59
CA ALA A 213 -2.62 -7.00 -9.52
C ALA A 213 -1.20 -7.26 -10.02
N LYS A 214 -1.04 -7.85 -11.20
CA LYS A 214 0.26 -8.07 -11.86
C LYS A 214 0.97 -6.75 -12.14
N HIS A 215 0.29 -5.80 -12.80
CA HIS A 215 0.90 -4.52 -13.18
C HIS A 215 1.43 -3.77 -11.96
N ILE A 216 0.60 -3.62 -10.92
CA ILE A 216 0.98 -2.82 -9.76
C ILE A 216 2.03 -3.55 -8.93
N THR A 217 1.91 -4.87 -8.74
CA THR A 217 2.92 -5.64 -8.00
C THR A 217 4.27 -5.62 -8.71
N GLN A 218 4.30 -5.74 -10.04
CA GLN A 218 5.52 -5.60 -10.82
C GLN A 218 6.10 -4.19 -10.73
N LEU A 219 5.27 -3.16 -10.79
CA LEU A 219 5.71 -1.76 -10.69
C LEU A 219 6.35 -1.47 -9.32
N VAL A 220 5.76 -1.96 -8.23
CA VAL A 220 6.21 -1.66 -6.87
C VAL A 220 7.34 -2.58 -6.40
N HIS A 221 7.24 -3.87 -6.71
CA HIS A 221 8.10 -4.91 -6.14
C HIS A 221 9.01 -5.60 -7.17
N GLY A 222 8.85 -5.29 -8.45
CA GLY A 222 9.62 -5.91 -9.53
C GLY A 222 9.10 -7.29 -9.95
N LYS A 223 9.67 -7.81 -11.04
CA LYS A 223 9.23 -9.04 -11.69
C LYS A 223 9.38 -10.28 -10.80
N GLU A 224 10.50 -10.40 -10.08
CA GLU A 224 10.79 -11.57 -9.24
C GLU A 224 9.77 -11.71 -8.10
N LYS A 225 9.47 -10.60 -7.39
CA LYS A 225 8.48 -10.60 -6.32
C LYS A 225 7.06 -10.82 -6.82
N LEU A 226 6.73 -10.35 -8.04
CA LEU A 226 5.47 -10.72 -8.69
C LEU A 226 5.39 -12.24 -8.92
N LEU A 227 6.43 -12.86 -9.48
CA LEU A 227 6.44 -14.30 -9.73
C LEU A 227 6.29 -15.11 -8.44
N ALA A 228 6.93 -14.67 -7.35
CA ALA A 228 6.73 -15.25 -6.02
C ALA A 228 5.27 -15.13 -5.55
N ALA A 229 4.65 -13.95 -5.67
CA ALA A 229 3.25 -13.76 -5.30
C ALA A 229 2.28 -14.63 -6.12
N GLU A 230 2.52 -14.78 -7.42
CA GLU A 230 1.74 -15.68 -8.29
C GLU A 230 1.94 -17.15 -7.88
N ARG A 231 3.17 -17.55 -7.57
CA ARG A 231 3.51 -18.90 -7.15
C ARG A 231 2.84 -19.26 -5.82
N ILE A 232 2.91 -18.37 -4.82
CA ILE A 232 2.18 -18.53 -3.54
C ILE A 232 0.67 -18.66 -3.78
N THR A 233 0.12 -17.82 -4.67
CA THR A 233 -1.31 -17.88 -5.03
C THR A 233 -1.68 -19.23 -5.65
N LYS A 234 -0.85 -19.77 -6.56
CA LYS A 234 -1.04 -21.10 -7.15
C LYS A 234 -0.91 -22.20 -6.10
N PHE A 235 0.02 -22.08 -5.17
CA PHE A 235 0.21 -23.03 -4.08
C PHE A 235 -1.01 -23.13 -3.16
N LEU A 236 -1.56 -22.00 -2.73
CA LEU A 236 -2.72 -21.99 -1.84
C LEU A 236 -4.02 -22.42 -2.52
N PHE A 237 -4.30 -21.90 -3.72
CA PHE A 237 -5.63 -22.02 -4.33
C PHE A 237 -5.72 -23.05 -5.45
N LEU A 238 -4.62 -23.31 -6.17
CA LEU A 238 -4.54 -24.30 -7.24
C LEU A 238 -3.86 -25.60 -6.82
N LYS A 239 -3.47 -25.70 -5.54
CA LYS A 239 -2.86 -26.90 -4.94
C LYS A 239 -1.61 -27.37 -5.69
N ASN A 240 -0.85 -26.41 -6.22
CA ASN A 240 0.38 -26.71 -6.92
C ASN A 240 1.58 -26.47 -5.99
N THR A 241 2.25 -27.55 -5.59
CA THR A 241 3.44 -27.51 -4.72
C THR A 241 4.74 -27.30 -5.48
N THR A 242 4.71 -27.38 -6.81
CA THR A 242 5.92 -27.26 -7.63
C THR A 242 6.54 -25.87 -7.48
N HIS A 243 7.86 -25.85 -7.33
CA HIS A 243 8.70 -24.66 -7.28
C HIS A 243 8.52 -23.73 -6.07
N ILE A 244 7.72 -24.08 -5.05
CA ILE A 244 7.63 -23.28 -3.83
C ILE A 244 9.03 -23.13 -3.22
N GLU A 245 9.35 -21.95 -2.71
CA GLU A 245 10.63 -21.62 -2.08
C GLU A 245 10.43 -21.33 -0.57
N GLU A 246 11.49 -21.39 0.23
CA GLU A 246 11.39 -21.03 1.65
C GLU A 246 10.92 -19.58 1.82
N SER A 247 11.42 -18.67 0.97
CA SER A 247 11.05 -17.25 0.93
C SER A 247 9.55 -17.01 0.73
N ASP A 248 8.85 -17.93 0.05
CA ASP A 248 7.40 -17.87 -0.14
C ASP A 248 6.64 -18.14 1.14
N LEU A 249 7.08 -19.16 1.88
CA LEU A 249 6.48 -19.53 3.16
C LEU A 249 6.76 -18.46 4.22
N GLN A 250 7.90 -17.76 4.12
CA GLN A 250 8.18 -16.58 4.94
C GLN A 250 7.19 -15.43 4.68
N GLN A 251 6.79 -15.19 3.42
CA GLN A 251 5.73 -14.21 3.12
C GLN A 251 4.37 -14.64 3.70
N LEU A 252 4.05 -15.93 3.63
CA LEU A 252 2.85 -16.48 4.25
C LEU A 252 2.84 -16.29 5.77
N LYS A 253 3.98 -16.55 6.43
CA LYS A 253 4.18 -16.30 7.87
C LYS A 253 4.08 -14.82 8.21
N GLN A 254 4.67 -13.94 7.39
CA GLN A 254 4.71 -12.50 7.66
C GLN A 254 3.31 -11.91 7.79
N ASP A 255 2.47 -12.09 6.78
CA ASP A 255 1.13 -11.50 6.75
C ASP A 255 0.15 -12.16 5.76
N GLY A 256 0.54 -13.27 5.11
CA GLY A 256 -0.25 -13.90 4.06
C GLY A 256 -1.41 -14.75 4.57
N ILE A 257 -1.18 -15.55 5.62
CA ILE A 257 -2.19 -16.40 6.26
C ILE A 257 -1.94 -16.51 7.78
N PRO A 258 -2.93 -16.92 8.59
CA PRO A 258 -2.70 -17.22 10.00
C PRO A 258 -1.62 -18.30 10.19
N PHE A 259 -0.73 -18.11 11.15
CA PHE A 259 0.29 -19.09 11.50
C PHE A 259 0.35 -19.32 13.01
N ILE A 260 0.97 -20.43 13.41
CA ILE A 260 1.32 -20.73 14.78
C ILE A 260 2.72 -21.36 14.84
N GLU A 261 3.49 -20.99 15.85
CA GLU A 261 4.79 -21.60 16.14
C GLU A 261 4.59 -22.80 17.08
N VAL A 262 5.15 -23.95 16.72
CA VAL A 262 4.93 -25.22 17.42
C VAL A 262 6.23 -26.00 17.54
N SER A 263 6.60 -26.41 18.75
CA SER A 263 7.75 -27.29 18.96
C SER A 263 7.38 -28.78 18.84
N ASN A 264 6.16 -29.12 19.25
CA ASN A 264 5.63 -30.47 19.17
C ASN A 264 4.11 -30.44 18.97
N VAL A 265 3.60 -31.32 18.10
CA VAL A 265 2.18 -31.52 17.85
C VAL A 265 1.93 -33.03 17.77
N LYS A 266 1.03 -33.55 18.61
CA LYS A 266 0.77 -34.99 18.73
C LYS A 266 0.20 -35.56 17.44
N ASP A 267 -0.77 -34.87 16.84
CA ASP A 267 -1.46 -35.31 15.63
C ASP A 267 -2.16 -34.17 14.87
N LEU A 268 -2.67 -34.50 13.68
CA LEU A 268 -3.41 -33.57 12.83
C LEU A 268 -4.66 -32.99 13.52
N GLN A 269 -5.34 -33.75 14.38
CA GLN A 269 -6.49 -33.21 15.12
C GLN A 269 -6.09 -32.09 16.09
N GLU A 270 -4.98 -32.25 16.81
CA GLU A 270 -4.44 -31.20 17.67
C GLU A 270 -4.04 -29.98 16.84
N ALA A 271 -3.32 -30.19 15.73
CA ALA A 271 -2.89 -29.12 14.85
C ALA A 271 -4.05 -28.28 14.32
N LEU A 272 -5.15 -28.92 13.92
CA LEU A 272 -6.35 -28.25 13.41
C LEU A 272 -7.05 -27.41 14.49
N VAL A 273 -7.01 -27.85 15.76
CA VAL A 273 -7.55 -27.07 16.88
C VAL A 273 -6.64 -25.90 17.22
N LEU A 274 -5.34 -26.14 17.32
CA LEU A 274 -4.34 -25.10 17.60
C LEU A 274 -4.36 -23.97 16.56
N THR A 275 -4.52 -24.31 15.28
CA THR A 275 -4.64 -23.34 14.17
C THR A 275 -6.03 -22.71 14.05
N SER A 276 -6.97 -23.05 14.94
CA SER A 276 -8.37 -22.60 14.87
C SER A 276 -9.08 -22.98 13.56
N LEU A 277 -8.55 -23.95 12.79
CA LEU A 277 -9.22 -24.54 11.64
C LEU A 277 -10.36 -25.48 12.09
N ALA A 278 -10.34 -25.96 13.33
CA ALA A 278 -11.43 -26.66 14.00
C ALA A 278 -11.61 -26.13 15.44
N GLN A 279 -12.84 -26.09 15.92
CA GLN A 279 -13.20 -25.68 17.28
C GLN A 279 -12.96 -26.79 18.32
N SER A 280 -12.92 -28.05 17.89
CA SER A 280 -12.70 -29.20 18.78
C SER A 280 -12.06 -30.38 18.04
N ARG A 281 -11.45 -31.30 18.80
CA ARG A 281 -10.87 -32.54 18.24
C ARG A 281 -11.93 -33.41 17.54
N THR A 282 -13.15 -33.47 18.08
CA THR A 282 -14.27 -34.17 17.45
C THR A 282 -14.63 -33.56 16.09
N GLN A 283 -14.68 -32.23 16.01
CA GLN A 283 -14.91 -31.54 14.74
C GLN A 283 -13.75 -31.80 13.76
N ALA A 284 -12.50 -31.72 14.22
CA ALA A 284 -11.32 -32.01 13.42
C ALA A 284 -11.37 -33.42 12.84
N LYS A 285 -11.72 -34.43 13.65
CA LYS A 285 -11.90 -35.82 13.21
C LYS A 285 -12.93 -35.93 12.09
N ASN A 286 -14.10 -35.29 12.25
CA ASN A 286 -15.16 -35.31 11.23
C ASN A 286 -14.70 -34.63 9.93
N MET A 287 -13.94 -33.53 10.01
CA MET A 287 -13.38 -32.82 8.86
C MET A 287 -12.33 -33.65 8.10
N ILE A 288 -11.51 -34.41 8.82
CA ILE A 288 -10.53 -35.33 8.22
C ILE A 288 -11.25 -36.45 7.47
N ILE A 289 -12.24 -37.10 8.10
CA ILE A 289 -12.99 -38.21 7.48
C ILE A 289 -13.77 -37.72 6.25
N SER A 290 -14.32 -36.51 6.30
CA SER A 290 -15.05 -35.90 5.16
C SER A 290 -14.14 -35.39 4.04
N ASN A 291 -12.82 -35.68 4.09
CA ASN A 291 -11.87 -35.34 3.03
C ASN A 291 -11.81 -33.82 2.76
N SER A 292 -12.01 -33.02 3.82
CA SER A 292 -12.02 -31.55 3.77
C SER A 292 -10.70 -30.91 4.20
N ILE A 293 -9.79 -31.71 4.77
CA ILE A 293 -8.47 -31.27 5.23
C ILE A 293 -7.36 -31.71 4.26
N SER A 294 -6.37 -30.84 4.08
CA SER A 294 -5.12 -31.17 3.39
C SER A 294 -3.88 -30.70 4.15
N ILE A 295 -2.80 -31.47 4.02
CA ILE A 295 -1.44 -31.13 4.46
C ILE A 295 -0.61 -30.89 3.20
N ASN A 296 0.06 -29.74 3.08
CA ASN A 296 0.87 -29.39 1.91
C ASN A 296 0.14 -29.64 0.58
N THR A 297 -1.14 -29.26 0.53
CA THR A 297 -2.09 -29.45 -0.59
C THR A 297 -2.62 -30.87 -0.82
N GLU A 298 -2.00 -31.89 -0.22
CA GLU A 298 -2.43 -33.29 -0.31
C GLU A 298 -3.58 -33.59 0.67
N LYS A 299 -4.65 -34.20 0.17
CA LYS A 299 -5.82 -34.50 1.00
C LYS A 299 -5.56 -35.68 1.93
N ILE A 300 -5.99 -35.54 3.17
CA ILE A 300 -5.82 -36.56 4.22
C ILE A 300 -7.19 -37.07 4.69
N ARG A 301 -7.34 -38.39 4.81
CA ARG A 301 -8.60 -39.07 5.20
C ARG A 301 -8.56 -39.78 6.56
N LYS A 302 -7.38 -39.85 7.18
CA LYS A 302 -7.17 -40.48 8.49
C LYS A 302 -6.35 -39.55 9.36
N ASN A 303 -6.41 -39.70 10.67
CA ASN A 303 -5.56 -38.93 11.56
C ASN A 303 -4.08 -39.19 11.21
N HIS A 304 -3.26 -38.14 11.24
CA HIS A 304 -1.88 -38.17 10.77
C HIS A 304 -0.95 -37.66 11.85
N ILE A 305 0.22 -38.30 12.00
CA ILE A 305 1.31 -37.84 12.86
C ILE A 305 2.33 -37.18 11.94
N PHE A 306 2.77 -35.97 12.27
CA PHE A 306 3.70 -35.24 11.42
C PHE A 306 5.09 -35.87 11.45
N HIS A 307 5.69 -36.02 10.28
CA HIS A 307 7.05 -36.50 10.08
C HIS A 307 7.89 -35.42 9.38
N GLU A 308 9.22 -35.59 9.34
CA GLU A 308 10.13 -34.63 8.69
C GLU A 308 9.76 -34.34 7.22
N LYS A 309 9.23 -35.33 6.49
CA LYS A 309 8.75 -35.15 5.10
C LYS A 309 7.55 -34.20 4.96
N ASP A 310 6.79 -34.00 6.04
CA ASP A 310 5.63 -33.09 6.05
C ASP A 310 6.07 -31.63 6.33
N LYS A 311 7.34 -31.44 6.73
CA LYS A 311 7.96 -30.15 7.00
C LYS A 311 8.66 -29.64 5.74
N LEU A 312 8.00 -28.77 4.99
CA LEU A 312 8.60 -28.04 3.89
C LEU A 312 9.81 -27.23 4.43
N PHE A 313 10.97 -27.45 3.82
CA PHE A 313 12.25 -26.86 4.24
C PHE A 313 12.60 -27.14 5.72
N GLY A 314 12.07 -28.22 6.30
CA GLY A 314 12.26 -28.57 7.71
C GLY A 314 11.58 -27.62 8.71
N LYS A 315 10.83 -26.62 8.23
CA LYS A 315 10.35 -25.49 9.06
C LYS A 315 8.85 -25.26 8.98
N PHE A 316 8.20 -25.68 7.90
CA PHE A 316 6.83 -25.24 7.62
C PHE A 316 5.90 -26.37 7.20
N THR A 317 4.64 -26.33 7.64
CA THR A 317 3.60 -27.22 7.12
C THR A 317 2.31 -26.43 6.86
N LEU A 318 1.79 -26.51 5.63
CA LEU A 318 0.53 -25.87 5.28
C LEU A 318 -0.64 -26.78 5.63
N LEU A 319 -1.52 -26.32 6.54
CA LEU A 319 -2.82 -26.90 6.78
C LEU A 319 -3.89 -26.15 6.01
N SER A 320 -4.85 -26.86 5.44
CA SER A 320 -5.99 -26.22 4.77
C SER A 320 -7.30 -26.93 5.05
N ARG A 321 -8.36 -26.14 5.26
CA ARG A 321 -9.75 -26.56 5.36
C ARG A 321 -10.52 -26.05 4.13
N GLY A 322 -10.94 -26.97 3.29
CA GLY A 322 -11.65 -26.64 2.04
C GLY A 322 -10.76 -25.90 1.03
N LYS A 323 -11.28 -24.81 0.46
CA LYS A 323 -10.60 -24.03 -0.61
C LYS A 323 -10.04 -22.67 -0.17
N LYS A 324 -10.43 -22.16 0.99
CA LYS A 324 -10.17 -20.77 1.39
C LYS A 324 -9.51 -20.61 2.76
N GLN A 325 -9.62 -21.62 3.63
CA GLN A 325 -9.12 -21.50 4.98
C GLN A 325 -7.81 -22.25 5.08
N HIS A 326 -6.75 -21.52 5.36
CA HIS A 326 -5.38 -22.00 5.38
C HIS A 326 -4.73 -21.54 6.68
N SER A 327 -3.84 -22.35 7.22
CA SER A 327 -2.96 -21.94 8.31
C SER A 327 -1.59 -22.60 8.18
N LEU A 328 -0.55 -21.89 8.58
CA LEU A 328 0.82 -22.37 8.54
C LEU A 328 1.27 -22.83 9.93
N LEU A 329 1.73 -24.07 10.05
CA LEU A 329 2.53 -24.50 11.19
C LEU A 329 3.99 -24.11 10.94
N CYS A 330 4.59 -23.42 11.89
CA CYS A 330 6.01 -23.09 11.91
C CYS A 330 6.69 -23.93 13.00
N TRP A 331 7.53 -24.88 12.60
CA TRP A 331 8.21 -25.83 13.47
C TRP A 331 9.46 -25.25 14.15
#